data_AF-T0SAF5-F1
#
_entry.id   AF-T0SAF5-F1
#
_cell.length_a   1.000
_cell.length_b   1.000
_cell.length_c   1.000
_cell.angle_alpha   90.00
_cell.angle_beta   90.00
_cell.angle_gamma   90.00
#
_symmetry.space_group_name_H-M   'P 1'
#
loop_
_entity.id
_entity.type
_entity.pdbx_description
1 polymer ?
#
loop_
_entity_poly.entity_id
_entity_poly.type
_entity_poly.pdbx_seq_one_letter_code
_entity_poly.pdbx_strand_id
1 'polypeptide(L)'
;MLRLLVLGAFALCSNINAAAVTFFEHPAYRGQSLTVAAADDATTALQRWSKPIQSITLDADTELVTYDRPERQGQAAIWRYSTTRLGSWTERVASFELRQANTEATVRDVNWKHLRVATGYVQVRATDTIECRSFDGVNCNVNLANTTSDNRGSVHPARCGAEHAMYWGVSGFDDATSWCSIAKAALAAPTTSWSCVPEQSDWLIVSSSSDGSRCVGLNICDRFGSLARCQDVASTLLGTDIVTSSRSTEKPATETIQASASSTTSAAKSGWIWGLGAMIVVLVAVGIVVAIHLKKEKSSVDRLEATYSSSIGDEDDVPGLV
;
A
#
# COMPACT_ATOMS: atom_id res chain seq x y z
N MET A 1 31.78 -69.47 -7.19
CA MET A 1 30.49 -68.75 -7.16
C MET A 1 30.62 -67.57 -6.23
N LEU A 2 30.98 -66.40 -6.76
CA LEU A 2 31.17 -65.16 -5.99
C LEU A 2 29.96 -64.26 -6.28
N ARG A 3 29.10 -64.05 -5.26
CA ARG A 3 27.91 -63.20 -5.37
C ARG A 3 28.33 -61.74 -5.22
N LEU A 4 28.26 -61.00 -6.33
CA LEU A 4 28.43 -59.55 -6.36
C LEU A 4 27.19 -58.90 -5.75
N LEU A 5 27.34 -58.34 -4.55
CA LEU A 5 26.30 -57.59 -3.83
C LEU A 5 26.28 -56.16 -4.38
N VAL A 6 25.34 -55.88 -5.30
CA VAL A 6 25.06 -54.53 -5.78
C VAL A 6 24.27 -53.82 -4.68
N LEU A 7 24.97 -53.07 -3.83
CA LEU A 7 24.39 -52.08 -2.93
C LEU A 7 23.87 -50.93 -3.80
N GLY A 8 22.57 -50.99 -4.13
CA GLY A 8 21.85 -49.90 -4.75
C GLY A 8 21.76 -48.72 -3.77
N ALA A 9 22.62 -47.72 -3.98
CA ALA A 9 22.48 -46.41 -3.36
C ALA A 9 21.20 -45.77 -3.92
N PHE A 10 20.08 -45.95 -3.21
CA PHE A 10 18.92 -45.10 -3.37
C PHE A 10 19.33 -43.69 -2.93
N ALA A 11 19.78 -42.89 -3.90
CA ALA A 11 19.85 -41.46 -3.75
C ALA A 11 18.42 -40.99 -3.44
N LEU A 12 18.17 -40.69 -2.17
CA LEU A 12 17.03 -39.89 -1.76
C LEU A 12 17.22 -38.52 -2.43
N CYS A 13 16.73 -38.39 -3.67
CA CYS A 13 16.50 -37.10 -4.29
C CYS A 13 15.40 -36.44 -3.46
N SER A 14 15.80 -35.81 -2.34
CA SER A 14 15.01 -34.75 -1.75
C SER A 14 14.69 -33.80 -2.90
N ASN A 15 13.42 -33.71 -3.27
CA ASN A 15 12.93 -32.65 -4.15
C ASN A 15 13.16 -31.35 -3.40
N ILE A 16 14.38 -30.81 -3.52
CA ILE A 16 14.66 -29.43 -3.17
C ILE A 16 13.84 -28.66 -4.19
N ASN A 17 12.66 -28.20 -3.78
CA ASN A 17 11.89 -27.26 -4.59
C ASN A 17 12.83 -26.09 -4.86
N ALA A 18 13.27 -25.98 -6.11
CA ALA A 18 14.21 -24.95 -6.51
C ALA A 18 13.49 -23.61 -6.32
N ALA A 19 14.07 -22.74 -5.49
CA ALA A 19 13.56 -21.40 -5.25
C ALA A 19 13.22 -20.71 -6.58
N ALA A 20 11.99 -20.22 -6.72
CA ALA A 20 11.53 -19.58 -7.94
C ALA A 20 10.63 -18.38 -7.66
N VAL A 21 10.65 -17.45 -8.61
CA VAL A 21 9.74 -16.31 -8.69
C VAL A 21 8.95 -16.38 -9.98
N THR A 22 7.68 -15.98 -9.95
CA THR A 22 6.91 -15.71 -11.17
C THR A 22 6.53 -14.24 -11.22
N PHE A 23 6.96 -13.56 -12.28
CA PHE A 23 6.61 -12.19 -12.60
C PHE A 23 5.32 -12.14 -13.41
N PHE A 24 4.47 -11.15 -13.17
CA PHE A 24 3.22 -10.95 -13.88
C PHE A 24 3.11 -9.53 -14.46
N GLU A 25 2.53 -9.44 -15.66
CA GLU A 25 2.35 -8.19 -16.40
C GLU A 25 1.36 -7.22 -15.74
N HIS A 26 0.36 -7.75 -15.03
CA HIS A 26 -0.69 -6.96 -14.38
C HIS A 26 -0.78 -7.24 -12.88
N PRO A 27 -1.42 -6.34 -12.10
CA PRO A 27 -1.66 -6.57 -10.69
C PRO A 27 -2.53 -7.81 -10.45
N ALA A 28 -2.46 -8.34 -9.23
CA ALA A 28 -3.22 -9.50 -8.77
C ALA A 28 -3.02 -10.76 -9.62
N TYR A 29 -1.78 -11.00 -10.05
CA TYR A 29 -1.35 -12.23 -10.75
C TYR A 29 -2.04 -12.45 -12.09
N ARG A 30 -2.26 -11.35 -12.83
CA ARG A 30 -2.97 -11.38 -14.12
C ARG A 30 -2.04 -11.08 -15.28
N GLY A 31 -2.49 -11.45 -16.48
CA GLY A 31 -1.77 -11.20 -17.73
C GLY A 31 -0.78 -12.31 -18.05
N GLN A 32 0.21 -11.98 -18.88
CA GLN A 32 1.32 -12.91 -19.13
C GLN A 32 2.16 -13.08 -17.87
N SER A 33 2.93 -14.17 -17.82
CA SER A 33 3.84 -14.43 -16.71
C SER A 33 5.17 -15.03 -17.18
N LEU A 34 6.21 -14.85 -16.36
CA LEU A 34 7.52 -15.46 -16.52
C LEU A 34 7.98 -16.02 -15.18
N THR A 35 8.17 -17.34 -15.10
CA THR A 35 8.78 -18.00 -13.95
C THR A 35 10.29 -18.08 -14.15
N VAL A 36 11.05 -17.73 -13.12
CA VAL A 36 12.50 -17.78 -13.09
C VAL A 36 12.95 -18.52 -11.84
N ALA A 37 13.71 -19.59 -12.02
CA ALA A 37 14.31 -20.35 -10.93
C ALA A 37 15.63 -19.71 -10.48
N ALA A 38 16.09 -20.02 -9.26
CA ALA A 38 17.35 -19.51 -8.72
C ALA A 38 18.60 -19.92 -9.52
N ALA A 39 18.50 -21.01 -10.30
CA ALA A 39 19.58 -21.46 -11.18
C ALA A 39 19.62 -20.71 -12.53
N ASP A 40 18.57 -19.96 -12.88
CA ASP A 40 18.50 -19.25 -14.15
C ASP A 40 19.33 -17.94 -14.11
N ASP A 41 19.81 -17.51 -15.27
CA ASP A 41 20.44 -16.19 -15.42
C ASP A 41 19.39 -15.08 -15.37
N ALA A 42 19.36 -14.33 -14.26
CA ALA A 42 18.38 -13.27 -14.00
C ALA A 42 18.38 -12.16 -15.07
N THR A 43 19.56 -11.80 -15.58
CA THR A 43 19.72 -10.77 -16.62
C THR A 43 19.04 -11.20 -17.92
N THR A 44 19.33 -12.42 -18.38
CA THR A 44 18.74 -13.02 -19.56
C THR A 44 17.24 -13.22 -19.39
N ALA A 45 16.77 -13.57 -18.19
CA ALA A 45 15.34 -13.69 -17.89
C ALA A 45 14.61 -12.34 -18.03
N LEU A 46 15.12 -11.25 -17.45
CA LEU A 46 14.51 -9.92 -17.59
C LEU A 46 14.53 -9.41 -19.04
N GLN A 47 15.63 -9.63 -19.76
CA GLN A 47 15.72 -9.26 -21.17
C GLN A 47 14.66 -9.95 -22.02
N ARG A 48 14.34 -11.22 -21.72
CA ARG A 48 13.25 -11.96 -22.38
C ARG A 48 11.86 -11.45 -21.99
N TRP A 49 11.67 -10.98 -20.75
CA TRP A 49 10.37 -10.53 -20.26
C TRP A 49 9.87 -9.30 -21.01
N SER A 50 10.69 -8.25 -21.14
CA SER A 50 10.42 -6.99 -21.86
C SER A 50 9.10 -6.26 -21.50
N LYS A 51 8.42 -6.68 -20.43
CA LYS A 51 7.13 -6.16 -19.96
C LYS A 51 7.24 -5.55 -18.58
N PRO A 52 6.32 -4.66 -18.18
CA PRO A 52 6.19 -4.23 -16.79
C PRO A 52 6.01 -5.42 -15.85
N ILE A 53 6.68 -5.40 -14.70
CA ILE A 53 6.37 -6.31 -13.59
C ILE A 53 5.43 -5.56 -12.65
N GLN A 54 4.22 -6.08 -12.43
CA GLN A 54 3.20 -5.43 -11.61
C GLN A 54 2.75 -6.27 -10.41
N SER A 55 2.96 -7.58 -10.45
CA SER A 55 2.79 -8.47 -9.31
C SER A 55 3.74 -9.66 -9.40
N ILE A 56 3.98 -10.32 -8.27
CA ILE A 56 4.92 -11.43 -8.16
C ILE A 56 4.35 -12.56 -7.30
N THR A 57 4.62 -13.80 -7.69
CA THR A 57 4.50 -14.93 -6.76
C THR A 57 5.88 -15.48 -6.44
N LEU A 58 6.05 -15.91 -5.19
CA LEU A 58 7.28 -16.50 -4.69
C LEU A 58 6.97 -17.89 -4.16
N ASP A 59 7.86 -18.83 -4.45
CA ASP A 59 7.83 -20.14 -3.83
C ASP A 59 8.13 -20.03 -2.32
N ALA A 60 7.76 -21.08 -1.57
CA ALA A 60 8.14 -21.18 -0.18
C ALA A 60 9.67 -21.05 -0.03
N ASP A 61 10.11 -20.41 1.04
CA ASP A 61 11.52 -20.21 1.37
C ASP A 61 12.31 -19.39 0.33
N THR A 62 11.65 -18.62 -0.54
CA THR A 62 12.29 -17.73 -1.51
C THR A 62 12.15 -16.27 -1.11
N GLU A 63 13.27 -15.54 -1.09
CA GLU A 63 13.31 -14.09 -0.97
C GLU A 63 13.77 -13.50 -2.30
N LEU A 64 13.02 -12.54 -2.84
CA LEU A 64 13.37 -11.79 -4.03
C LEU A 64 13.93 -10.43 -3.63
N VAL A 65 15.09 -10.04 -4.15
CA VAL A 65 15.60 -8.68 -4.05
C VAL A 65 15.58 -8.04 -5.42
N THR A 66 14.81 -6.98 -5.59
CA THR A 66 14.75 -6.20 -6.83
C THR A 66 15.58 -4.93 -6.72
N TYR A 67 16.16 -4.50 -7.83
CA TYR A 67 16.97 -3.30 -7.94
C TYR A 67 16.48 -2.41 -9.08
N ASP A 68 16.55 -1.10 -8.88
CA ASP A 68 16.07 -0.12 -9.88
C ASP A 68 17.11 0.25 -10.95
N ARG A 69 18.31 -0.31 -10.86
CA ARG A 69 19.33 -0.25 -11.90
C ARG A 69 19.85 -1.65 -12.28
N PRO A 70 20.49 -1.79 -13.45
CA PRO A 70 21.19 -3.01 -13.83
C PRO A 70 22.25 -3.43 -12.81
N GLU A 71 22.71 -4.68 -12.91
CA GLU A 71 23.85 -5.20 -12.14
C GLU A 71 23.70 -5.08 -10.61
N ARG A 72 22.47 -5.16 -10.10
CA ARG A 72 22.14 -5.10 -8.66
C ARG A 72 22.56 -3.78 -8.00
N GLN A 73 22.41 -2.68 -8.71
CA GLN A 73 22.73 -1.34 -8.23
C GLN A 73 21.48 -0.49 -7.95
N GLY A 74 21.67 0.62 -7.23
CA GLY A 74 20.61 1.61 -6.99
C GLY A 74 19.77 1.31 -5.75
N GLN A 75 18.51 1.72 -5.79
CA GLN A 75 17.55 1.38 -4.73
C GLN A 75 17.21 -0.11 -4.82
N ALA A 76 16.94 -0.71 -3.67
CA ALA A 76 16.59 -2.12 -3.56
C ALA A 76 15.28 -2.30 -2.77
N ALA A 77 14.51 -3.33 -3.11
CA ALA A 77 13.38 -3.80 -2.31
C ALA A 77 13.44 -5.30 -2.14
N ILE A 78 13.07 -5.75 -0.94
CA ILE A 78 13.09 -7.16 -0.53
C ILE A 78 11.65 -7.65 -0.47
N TRP A 79 11.34 -8.72 -1.18
CA TRP A 79 10.02 -9.32 -1.22
C TRP A 79 10.11 -10.73 -0.67
N ARG A 80 9.37 -10.99 0.42
CA ARG A 80 9.35 -12.28 1.11
C ARG A 80 8.06 -13.07 0.86
N TYR A 81 7.07 -12.41 0.28
CA TYR A 81 5.75 -12.97 0.04
C TYR A 81 5.24 -12.62 -1.35
N SER A 82 4.38 -13.50 -1.87
CA SER A 82 3.65 -13.22 -3.10
C SER A 82 2.83 -11.95 -2.93
N THR A 83 3.03 -10.98 -3.82
CA THR A 83 2.55 -9.61 -3.66
C THR A 83 1.69 -9.20 -4.86
N THR A 84 0.47 -8.73 -4.58
CA THR A 84 -0.49 -8.39 -5.64
C THR A 84 -0.21 -7.06 -6.34
N ARG A 85 0.57 -6.18 -5.72
CA ARG A 85 0.98 -4.86 -6.23
C ARG A 85 2.37 -4.48 -5.72
N LEU A 86 3.25 -4.05 -6.61
CA LEU A 86 4.62 -3.66 -6.26
C LEU A 86 4.77 -2.18 -5.83
N GLY A 87 3.68 -1.43 -5.72
CA GLY A 87 3.72 -0.03 -5.31
C GLY A 87 4.55 0.84 -6.26
N SER A 88 5.57 1.54 -5.74
CA SER A 88 6.43 2.39 -6.57
C SER A 88 7.35 1.61 -7.51
N TRP A 89 7.47 0.28 -7.33
CA TRP A 89 8.36 -0.57 -8.12
C TRP A 89 7.78 -1.03 -9.46
N THR A 90 6.53 -0.70 -9.75
CA THR A 90 5.96 -0.90 -11.08
C THR A 90 6.88 -0.27 -12.12
N GLU A 91 7.34 -1.08 -13.08
CA GLU A 91 8.25 -0.68 -14.17
C GLU A 91 9.68 -0.26 -13.75
N ARG A 92 10.03 -0.35 -12.47
CA ARG A 92 11.38 0.03 -11.99
C ARG A 92 12.35 -1.13 -11.90
N VAL A 93 11.88 -2.37 -11.88
CA VAL A 93 12.75 -3.55 -11.71
C VAL A 93 13.67 -3.70 -12.92
N ALA A 94 14.96 -3.35 -12.75
CA ALA A 94 15.97 -3.41 -13.79
C ALA A 94 16.95 -4.59 -13.59
N SER A 95 17.10 -5.07 -12.36
CA SER A 95 17.77 -6.33 -12.06
C SER A 95 17.19 -6.96 -10.79
N PHE A 96 17.45 -8.25 -10.57
CA PHE A 96 17.02 -8.93 -9.36
C PHE A 96 17.97 -10.05 -8.94
N GLU A 97 17.78 -10.53 -7.71
CA GLU A 97 18.47 -11.67 -7.13
C GLU A 97 17.46 -12.52 -6.35
N LEU A 98 17.57 -13.84 -6.46
CA LEU A 98 16.81 -14.79 -5.63
C LEU A 98 17.71 -15.33 -4.52
N ARG A 99 17.21 -15.29 -3.30
CA ARG A 99 17.87 -15.77 -2.09
C ARG A 99 16.98 -16.76 -1.36
N GLN A 100 17.59 -17.56 -0.49
CA GLN A 100 16.83 -18.33 0.47
C GLN A 100 16.24 -17.37 1.52
N ALA A 101 14.94 -17.46 1.76
CA ALA A 101 14.29 -16.66 2.77
C ALA A 101 14.76 -17.11 4.16
N ASN A 102 15.20 -16.15 4.96
CA ASN A 102 15.30 -16.37 6.39
C ASN A 102 13.87 -16.32 6.92
N THR A 103 13.37 -17.47 7.41
CA THR A 103 12.02 -17.57 7.93
C THR A 103 11.87 -16.63 9.13
N GLU A 104 11.29 -15.45 8.91
CA GLU A 104 10.88 -14.59 10.02
C GLU A 104 9.75 -15.28 10.78
N ALA A 105 9.79 -15.19 12.11
CA ALA A 105 8.76 -15.78 12.94
C ALA A 105 7.41 -15.14 12.62
N THR A 106 6.42 -15.96 12.25
CA THR A 106 5.03 -15.52 12.13
C THR A 106 4.62 -14.81 13.41
N VAL A 107 4.34 -13.51 13.33
CA VAL A 107 3.94 -12.74 14.50
C VAL A 107 2.56 -13.22 14.93
N ARG A 108 2.41 -13.58 16.22
CA ARG A 108 1.09 -13.93 16.76
C ARG A 108 0.13 -12.77 16.59
N ASP A 109 -1.03 -13.11 16.06
CA ASP A 109 -2.13 -12.24 15.71
C ASP A 109 -2.84 -11.74 16.99
N VAL A 110 -2.38 -10.63 17.57
CA VAL A 110 -3.02 -10.01 18.74
C VAL A 110 -3.17 -8.49 18.56
N ASN A 111 -4.31 -7.97 19.06
CA ASN A 111 -4.63 -6.54 19.22
C ASN A 111 -4.84 -5.71 17.95
N TRP A 112 -5.33 -6.31 16.86
CA TRP A 112 -5.78 -5.51 15.71
C TRP A 112 -6.99 -4.66 16.05
N LYS A 113 -6.95 -3.42 15.57
CA LYS A 113 -8.02 -2.46 15.67
C LYS A 113 -8.48 -2.05 14.29
N HIS A 114 -9.78 -1.88 14.08
CA HIS A 114 -10.30 -1.41 12.81
C HIS A 114 -10.10 0.10 12.69
N LEU A 115 -9.62 0.54 11.54
CA LEU A 115 -9.45 1.94 11.20
C LEU A 115 -10.12 2.20 9.86
N ARG A 116 -10.95 3.25 9.80
CA ARG A 116 -11.51 3.72 8.54
C ARG A 116 -10.47 4.53 7.77
N VAL A 117 -10.35 4.25 6.49
CA VAL A 117 -9.56 5.01 5.52
C VAL A 117 -10.43 5.35 4.31
N ALA A 118 -9.93 6.19 3.41
CA ALA A 118 -10.68 6.61 2.21
C ALA A 118 -11.13 5.43 1.33
N THR A 119 -10.34 4.36 1.28
CA THR A 119 -10.59 3.18 0.43
C THR A 119 -11.41 2.07 1.10
N GLY A 120 -11.77 2.22 2.38
CA GLY A 120 -12.45 1.17 3.14
C GLY A 120 -11.96 1.10 4.58
N TYR A 121 -11.69 -0.09 5.07
CA TYR A 121 -11.19 -0.29 6.43
C TYR A 121 -9.95 -1.14 6.42
N VAL A 122 -8.97 -0.71 7.19
CA VAL A 122 -7.77 -1.49 7.45
C VAL A 122 -7.80 -1.92 8.91
N GLN A 123 -7.24 -3.08 9.18
CA GLN A 123 -6.90 -3.47 10.55
C GLN A 123 -5.50 -2.97 10.84
N VAL A 124 -5.31 -2.23 11.92
CA VAL A 124 -4.04 -1.63 12.32
C VAL A 124 -3.70 -1.97 13.76
N ARG A 125 -2.42 -1.91 14.09
CA ARG A 125 -1.93 -2.01 15.47
C ARG A 125 -0.67 -1.16 15.63
N ALA A 126 -0.34 -0.89 16.89
CA ALA A 126 0.94 -0.30 17.27
C ALA A 126 1.83 -1.40 17.85
N THR A 127 3.03 -1.56 17.31
CA THR A 127 4.10 -2.38 17.84
C THR A 127 5.27 -1.45 18.20
N ASP A 128 6.46 -1.67 17.66
CA ASP A 128 7.54 -0.69 17.57
C ASP A 128 7.31 0.35 16.46
N THR A 129 6.44 0.03 15.49
CA THR A 129 5.94 0.94 14.46
C THR A 129 4.43 0.77 14.29
N ILE A 130 3.83 1.55 13.39
CA ILE A 130 2.45 1.35 12.97
C ILE A 130 2.42 0.27 11.90
N GLU A 131 1.54 -0.70 12.07
CA GLU A 131 1.39 -1.82 11.14
C GLU A 131 -0.07 -1.92 10.70
N CYS A 132 -0.29 -2.35 9.47
CA CYS A 132 -1.60 -2.82 9.01
C CYS A 132 -1.57 -4.33 8.74
N ARG A 133 -2.73 -4.96 8.91
CA ARG A 133 -2.92 -6.37 8.61
C ARG A 133 -2.77 -6.57 7.11
N SER A 134 -1.86 -7.43 6.73
CA SER A 134 -1.55 -7.77 5.35
C SER A 134 -1.26 -9.27 5.25
N PHE A 135 -1.39 -9.81 4.04
CA PHE A 135 -1.03 -11.18 3.70
C PHE A 135 0.24 -11.25 2.85
N ASP A 136 0.75 -10.11 2.40
CA ASP A 136 1.94 -10.03 1.54
C ASP A 136 3.04 -9.15 2.15
N GLY A 137 2.85 -8.61 3.35
CA GLY A 137 3.82 -7.73 4.02
C GLY A 137 3.95 -6.34 3.41
N VAL A 138 3.18 -6.02 2.35
CA VAL A 138 3.33 -4.78 1.58
C VAL A 138 2.01 -4.01 1.48
N ASN A 139 0.92 -4.70 1.14
CA ASN A 139 -0.39 -4.12 0.87
C ASN A 139 -1.34 -4.38 2.04
N CYS A 140 -1.89 -3.31 2.63
CA CYS A 140 -2.92 -3.45 3.65
C CYS A 140 -4.18 -4.12 3.10
N ASN A 141 -4.78 -5.01 3.88
CA ASN A 141 -6.10 -5.53 3.58
C ASN A 141 -7.16 -4.46 3.92
N VAL A 142 -7.85 -3.97 2.88
CA VAL A 142 -8.82 -2.86 2.96
C VAL A 142 -10.29 -3.31 3.10
N ASN A 143 -10.54 -4.62 3.27
CA ASN A 143 -11.90 -5.16 3.27
C ASN A 143 -12.41 -5.48 4.68
N LEU A 144 -13.31 -4.63 5.20
CA LEU A 144 -14.05 -4.88 6.45
C LEU A 144 -14.87 -6.18 6.41
N ALA A 145 -15.18 -6.69 5.21
CA ALA A 145 -16.17 -7.75 5.07
C ALA A 145 -15.68 -9.16 5.38
N ASN A 146 -14.38 -9.39 5.34
CA ASN A 146 -13.78 -10.72 5.52
C ASN A 146 -12.86 -10.81 6.76
N THR A 147 -12.66 -9.73 7.51
CA THR A 147 -11.62 -9.65 8.55
C THR A 147 -11.93 -10.45 9.81
N THR A 148 -13.20 -10.75 10.09
CA THR A 148 -13.63 -11.32 11.37
C THR A 148 -13.74 -12.85 11.36
N SER A 149 -13.68 -13.50 10.20
CA SER A 149 -13.87 -14.95 10.07
C SER A 149 -12.77 -15.70 9.32
N ASP A 150 -11.90 -15.00 8.57
CA ASP A 150 -10.86 -15.65 7.78
C ASP A 150 -9.48 -15.52 8.41
N ASN A 151 -9.30 -16.17 9.57
CA ASN A 151 -8.00 -16.37 10.23
C ASN A 151 -7.16 -17.48 9.56
N ARG A 152 -7.47 -17.88 8.33
CA ARG A 152 -6.86 -19.07 7.70
C ARG A 152 -5.52 -18.77 7.03
N GLY A 153 -5.16 -17.50 6.87
CA GLY A 153 -3.86 -17.09 6.30
C GLY A 153 -2.85 -16.69 7.37
N SER A 154 -1.57 -17.00 7.13
CA SER A 154 -0.47 -16.34 7.82
C SER A 154 -0.57 -14.83 7.58
N VAL A 155 -0.60 -14.06 8.66
CA VAL A 155 -0.59 -12.59 8.59
C VAL A 155 0.86 -12.14 8.52
N HIS A 156 1.14 -11.30 7.54
CA HIS A 156 2.43 -10.66 7.31
C HIS A 156 2.19 -9.15 7.36
N PRO A 157 2.35 -8.51 8.54
CA PRO A 157 2.01 -7.10 8.72
C PRO A 157 2.79 -6.21 7.75
N ALA A 158 2.11 -5.27 7.10
CA ALA A 158 2.80 -4.22 6.35
C ALA A 158 3.10 -3.06 7.31
N ARG A 159 4.37 -2.68 7.39
CA ARG A 159 4.91 -1.77 8.43
C ARG A 159 5.13 -0.38 7.84
N CYS A 160 4.72 0.67 8.55
CA CYS A 160 5.02 2.06 8.22
C CYS A 160 6.50 2.40 8.48
N GLY A 161 6.96 3.53 7.96
CA GLY A 161 8.34 4.01 8.15
C GLY A 161 9.28 3.58 7.03
N ALA A 162 10.50 3.17 7.37
CA ALA A 162 11.53 2.83 6.40
C ALA A 162 11.12 1.66 5.49
N GLU A 163 10.46 0.64 6.03
CA GLU A 163 9.97 -0.50 5.24
C GLU A 163 8.89 -0.07 4.24
N HIS A 164 7.92 0.76 4.63
CA HIS A 164 6.95 1.31 3.70
C HIS A 164 7.62 2.16 2.61
N ALA A 165 8.61 2.97 2.98
CA ALA A 165 9.38 3.78 2.03
C ALA A 165 10.13 2.95 1.00
N MET A 166 10.62 1.77 1.38
CA MET A 166 11.27 0.83 0.46
C MET A 166 10.33 0.43 -0.69
N TYR A 167 9.04 0.20 -0.44
CA TYR A 167 8.08 -0.22 -1.46
C TYR A 167 7.38 0.95 -2.18
N TRP A 168 7.03 2.01 -1.44
CA TRP A 168 6.16 3.09 -1.92
C TRP A 168 6.89 4.42 -2.17
N GLY A 169 8.18 4.52 -1.84
CA GLY A 169 8.97 5.76 -1.95
C GLY A 169 8.64 6.80 -0.90
N VAL A 170 7.69 6.53 0.00
CA VAL A 170 7.26 7.40 1.11
C VAL A 170 7.12 6.55 2.37
N SER A 171 7.41 7.13 3.54
CA SER A 171 7.31 6.43 4.82
C SER A 171 5.88 6.08 5.23
N GLY A 172 4.92 6.68 4.54
CA GLY A 172 3.52 6.71 4.95
C GLY A 172 3.24 7.83 5.95
N PHE A 173 4.22 8.39 6.67
CA PHE A 173 3.96 9.52 7.58
C PHE A 173 4.05 10.88 6.89
N ASP A 174 4.51 10.92 5.65
CA ASP A 174 4.75 12.15 4.88
C ASP A 174 3.44 12.82 4.40
N ASP A 175 2.35 12.06 4.33
CA ASP A 175 1.02 12.52 3.93
C ASP A 175 0.01 12.25 5.05
N ALA A 176 -0.69 13.30 5.50
CA ALA A 176 -1.69 13.20 6.55
C ALA A 176 -2.91 12.34 6.15
N THR A 177 -3.14 12.14 4.85
CA THR A 177 -4.25 11.33 4.33
C THR A 177 -3.90 9.86 4.15
N SER A 178 -2.63 9.48 4.34
CA SER A 178 -2.21 8.09 4.27
C SER A 178 -2.81 7.28 5.43
N TRP A 179 -2.97 5.97 5.23
CA TRP A 179 -3.40 5.09 6.31
C TRP A 179 -2.42 5.07 7.49
N CYS A 180 -1.11 5.23 7.25
CA CYS A 180 -0.08 5.27 8.30
C CYS A 180 -0.25 6.47 9.23
N SER A 181 -0.43 7.67 8.66
CA SER A 181 -0.65 8.91 9.43
C SER A 181 -1.97 8.87 10.19
N ILE A 182 -3.04 8.44 9.52
CA ILE A 182 -4.36 8.31 10.14
C ILE A 182 -4.29 7.28 11.29
N ALA A 183 -3.64 6.13 11.09
CA ALA A 183 -3.48 5.11 12.12
C ALA A 183 -2.68 5.60 13.31
N LYS A 184 -1.57 6.32 13.08
CA LYS A 184 -0.75 6.91 14.15
C LYS A 184 -1.58 7.85 15.03
N ALA A 185 -2.35 8.75 14.41
CA ALA A 185 -3.21 9.67 15.15
C ALA A 185 -4.33 8.92 15.89
N ALA A 186 -5.00 7.98 15.23
CA ALA A 186 -6.13 7.26 15.79
C ALA A 186 -5.75 6.27 16.90
N LEU A 187 -4.57 5.67 16.84
CA LEU A 187 -4.04 4.78 17.89
C LEU A 187 -3.57 5.55 19.14
N ALA A 188 -3.18 6.82 18.98
CA ALA A 188 -2.84 7.71 20.09
C ALA A 188 -4.07 8.39 20.73
N ALA A 189 -5.19 8.43 20.02
CA ALA A 189 -6.42 9.03 20.50
C ALA A 189 -7.13 8.15 21.55
N PRO A 190 -7.90 8.74 22.47
CA PRO A 190 -8.77 7.99 23.37
C PRO A 190 -9.76 7.11 22.59
N THR A 191 -10.05 5.92 23.12
CA THR A 191 -11.04 5.03 22.52
C THR A 191 -12.42 5.69 22.54
N THR A 192 -13.07 5.74 21.37
CA THR A 192 -14.44 6.19 21.25
C THR A 192 -15.39 5.03 21.53
N SER A 193 -16.43 5.26 22.31
CA SER A 193 -17.48 4.26 22.51
C SER A 193 -18.38 4.20 21.27
N TRP A 194 -18.37 3.04 20.62
CA TRP A 194 -19.23 2.72 19.49
C TRP A 194 -20.30 1.71 19.92
N SER A 195 -21.50 1.86 19.38
CA SER A 195 -22.65 1.01 19.67
C SER A 195 -23.32 0.55 18.39
N CYS A 196 -23.91 -0.64 18.42
CA CYS A 196 -24.65 -1.18 17.29
C CYS A 196 -26.13 -0.89 17.43
N VAL A 197 -26.72 -0.25 16.43
CA VAL A 197 -28.16 0.04 16.36
C VAL A 197 -28.77 -0.67 15.15
N PRO A 198 -29.98 -1.26 15.28
CA PRO A 198 -30.64 -1.90 14.15
C PRO A 198 -31.16 -0.85 13.16
N GLU A 199 -30.98 -1.10 11.86
CA GLU A 199 -31.60 -0.34 10.77
C GLU A 199 -32.20 -1.31 9.74
N GLN A 200 -33.53 -1.44 9.73
CA GLN A 200 -34.26 -2.38 8.86
C GLN A 200 -33.77 -3.83 9.05
N SER A 201 -33.07 -4.39 8.06
CA SER A 201 -32.47 -5.73 8.08
C SER A 201 -30.98 -5.75 8.42
N ASP A 202 -30.38 -4.58 8.64
CA ASP A 202 -28.96 -4.39 8.86
C ASP A 202 -28.69 -3.79 10.26
N TRP A 203 -27.42 -3.71 10.60
CA TRP A 203 -26.92 -3.04 11.79
C TRP A 203 -26.01 -1.88 11.39
N LEU A 204 -26.07 -0.79 12.13
CA LEU A 204 -25.17 0.36 11.98
C LEU A 204 -24.32 0.52 13.22
N ILE A 205 -23.06 0.94 13.03
CA ILE A 205 -22.21 1.37 14.12
C ILE A 205 -22.39 2.88 14.32
N VAL A 206 -22.80 3.29 15.52
CA VAL A 206 -23.05 4.67 15.89
C VAL A 206 -22.34 5.07 17.18
N SER A 207 -21.93 6.33 17.26
CA SER A 207 -21.43 6.96 18.47
C SER A 207 -22.34 8.11 18.85
N SER A 208 -22.69 8.18 20.13
CA SER A 208 -23.47 9.29 20.68
C SER A 208 -22.51 10.36 21.17
N SER A 209 -22.51 11.52 20.51
CA SER A 209 -21.81 12.73 20.97
C SER A 209 -22.83 13.78 21.46
N SER A 210 -22.36 14.77 22.21
CA SER A 210 -23.15 15.98 22.55
C SER A 210 -23.69 16.68 21.30
N ASP A 211 -22.98 16.56 20.18
CA ASP A 211 -23.30 17.22 18.90
C ASP A 211 -24.22 16.38 18.00
N GLY A 212 -24.72 15.26 18.52
CA GLY A 212 -25.61 14.33 17.82
C GLY A 212 -25.03 12.94 17.62
N SER A 213 -25.83 12.05 17.04
CA SER A 213 -25.42 10.69 16.70
C SER A 213 -24.62 10.70 15.40
N ARG A 214 -23.40 10.16 15.46
CA ARG A 214 -22.52 9.94 14.29
C ARG A 214 -22.54 8.45 13.96
N CYS A 215 -22.52 8.09 12.68
CA CYS A 215 -22.35 6.71 12.25
C CYS A 215 -21.05 6.53 11.47
N VAL A 216 -20.59 5.28 11.39
CA VAL A 216 -19.37 4.94 10.65
C VAL A 216 -19.71 4.84 9.15
N GLY A 217 -19.07 5.65 8.30
CA GLY A 217 -19.37 5.72 6.87
C GLY A 217 -18.60 6.85 6.17
N LEU A 218 -18.55 6.87 4.83
CA LEU A 218 -18.02 8.04 4.09
C LEU A 218 -19.14 9.03 3.76
N ASN A 219 -20.16 8.55 3.04
CA ASN A 219 -21.33 9.34 2.63
C ASN A 219 -22.64 8.83 3.23
N ILE A 220 -22.67 7.53 3.54
CA ILE A 220 -23.80 6.83 4.15
C ILE A 220 -23.24 5.94 5.25
N CYS A 221 -24.05 5.67 6.27
CA CYS A 221 -23.69 4.72 7.32
C CYS A 221 -23.46 3.34 6.70
N ASP A 222 -22.34 2.72 7.05
CA ASP A 222 -22.06 1.36 6.64
C ASP A 222 -22.99 0.38 7.33
N ARG A 223 -23.42 -0.62 6.57
CA ARG A 223 -24.39 -1.62 6.99
C ARG A 223 -23.71 -2.95 7.26
N PHE A 224 -24.08 -3.57 8.37
CA PHE A 224 -23.56 -4.85 8.82
C PHE A 224 -24.70 -5.86 8.82
N GLY A 225 -24.57 -6.93 8.06
CA GLY A 225 -25.62 -7.95 7.92
C GLY A 225 -25.89 -8.78 9.18
N SER A 226 -25.14 -8.58 10.28
CA SER A 226 -25.40 -9.22 11.56
C SER A 226 -24.92 -8.39 12.76
N LEU A 227 -25.61 -8.54 13.89
CA LEU A 227 -25.25 -7.90 15.16
C LEU A 227 -23.83 -8.30 15.60
N ALA A 228 -23.50 -9.59 15.52
CA ALA A 228 -22.21 -10.11 15.96
C ALA A 228 -21.06 -9.44 15.20
N ARG A 229 -21.21 -9.27 13.87
CA ARG A 229 -20.19 -8.61 13.05
C ARG A 229 -20.12 -7.10 13.32
N CYS A 230 -21.28 -6.46 13.54
CA CYS A 230 -21.31 -5.07 13.97
C CYS A 230 -20.56 -4.88 15.30
N GLN A 231 -20.81 -5.74 16.30
CA GLN A 231 -20.19 -5.65 17.62
C GLN A 231 -18.68 -5.91 17.57
N ASP A 232 -18.24 -6.89 16.79
CA ASP A 232 -16.81 -7.19 16.61
C ASP A 232 -16.05 -5.95 16.07
N VAL A 233 -16.57 -5.36 14.99
CA VAL A 233 -15.97 -4.14 14.42
C VAL A 233 -16.09 -2.96 15.39
N ALA A 234 -17.26 -2.73 16.00
CA ALA A 234 -17.48 -1.62 16.93
C ALA A 234 -16.54 -1.68 18.15
N SER A 235 -16.26 -2.88 18.68
CA SER A 235 -15.38 -3.06 19.84
C SER A 235 -13.90 -2.75 19.56
N THR A 236 -13.51 -2.75 18.29
CA THR A 236 -12.13 -2.58 17.85
C THR A 236 -11.94 -1.33 16.99
N LEU A 237 -13.00 -0.56 16.73
CA LEU A 237 -12.96 0.61 15.84
C LEU A 237 -12.25 1.80 16.49
N LEU A 238 -11.34 2.42 15.73
CA LEU A 238 -10.59 3.61 16.10
C LEU A 238 -11.19 4.90 15.52
N GLY A 239 -10.95 6.00 16.23
CA GLY A 239 -11.15 7.38 15.76
C GLY A 239 -12.51 8.00 16.10
N THR A 240 -12.55 9.34 16.05
CA THR A 240 -13.74 10.20 16.26
C THR A 240 -14.21 10.87 14.96
N ASP A 241 -13.34 10.99 13.96
CA ASP A 241 -13.51 11.87 12.80
C ASP A 241 -13.72 11.14 11.47
N ILE A 242 -14.59 10.13 11.51
CA ILE A 242 -15.16 9.58 10.30
C ILE A 242 -16.26 10.56 9.85
N VAL A 243 -16.10 11.10 8.64
CA VAL A 243 -16.93 12.17 8.07
C VAL A 243 -18.40 11.79 8.17
N THR A 244 -19.09 12.61 8.94
CA THR A 244 -20.50 12.55 9.22
C THR A 244 -21.32 13.00 8.03
N SER A 245 -22.08 12.09 7.44
CA SER A 245 -23.44 12.49 7.09
C SER A 245 -24.16 12.71 8.41
N SER A 246 -24.34 13.98 8.80
CA SER A 246 -25.27 14.31 9.88
C SER A 246 -26.64 13.90 9.36
N ARG A 247 -27.13 12.72 9.77
CA ARG A 247 -28.53 12.41 9.62
C ARG A 247 -29.26 13.40 10.50
N SER A 248 -29.68 14.52 9.92
CA SER A 248 -30.72 15.33 10.54
C SER A 248 -31.88 14.35 10.68
N THR A 249 -32.15 13.94 11.91
CA THR A 249 -33.42 13.34 12.27
C THR A 249 -34.45 14.44 12.13
N GLU A 250 -34.73 14.85 10.88
CA GLU A 250 -36.05 15.33 10.52
C GLU A 250 -36.97 14.15 10.83
N LYS A 251 -37.44 14.17 12.08
CA LYS A 251 -38.60 13.44 12.56
C LYS A 251 -39.60 13.49 11.40
N PRO A 252 -40.06 12.36 10.85
CA PRO A 252 -41.04 12.39 9.76
C PRO A 252 -42.19 13.23 10.27
N ALA A 253 -42.30 14.45 9.74
CA ALA A 253 -43.40 15.33 10.04
C ALA A 253 -44.61 14.53 9.59
N THR A 254 -45.50 14.24 10.54
CA THR A 254 -46.83 13.74 10.26
C THR A 254 -47.40 14.61 9.15
N GLU A 255 -47.51 14.04 7.93
CA GLU A 255 -48.09 14.70 6.77
C GLU A 255 -49.53 15.08 7.15
N THR A 256 -49.71 16.35 7.52
CA THR A 256 -50.99 16.99 7.40
C THR A 256 -51.11 17.33 5.92
N ILE A 257 -51.95 16.57 5.22
CA ILE A 257 -52.34 16.84 3.84
C ILE A 257 -52.96 18.26 3.80
N GLN A 258 -52.20 19.25 3.36
CA GLN A 258 -52.75 20.52 2.93
C GLN A 258 -52.52 20.67 1.43
N ALA A 259 -53.65 20.64 0.72
CA ALA A 259 -53.75 20.83 -0.70
C ALA A 259 -53.26 22.24 -1.12
N SER A 260 -52.42 22.24 -2.15
CA SER A 260 -52.34 23.19 -3.27
C SER A 260 -52.53 24.69 -3.01
N ALA A 261 -51.45 25.45 -3.20
CA ALA A 261 -51.51 26.69 -3.97
C ALA A 261 -50.22 26.89 -4.78
N SER A 262 -50.40 26.85 -6.10
CA SER A 262 -49.44 27.24 -7.12
C SER A 262 -48.99 28.69 -6.96
N SER A 263 -47.68 28.96 -7.02
CA SER A 263 -47.18 30.25 -7.53
C SER A 263 -45.77 30.15 -8.13
N THR A 264 -45.77 30.39 -9.44
CA THR A 264 -44.85 31.27 -10.18
C THR A 264 -43.35 30.97 -10.19
N THR A 265 -42.95 30.45 -11.35
CA THR A 265 -41.66 30.57 -12.04
C THR A 265 -40.85 31.83 -11.72
N SER A 266 -39.62 31.64 -11.23
CA SER A 266 -38.54 32.60 -11.36
C SER A 266 -37.35 31.96 -12.09
N ALA A 267 -37.16 32.41 -13.33
CA ALA A 267 -36.05 32.04 -14.20
C ALA A 267 -34.71 32.49 -13.61
N ALA A 268 -33.82 31.53 -13.33
CA ALA A 268 -32.43 31.81 -12.98
C ALA A 268 -31.57 31.81 -14.25
N LYS A 269 -30.91 32.95 -14.47
CA LYS A 269 -30.06 33.27 -15.62
C LYS A 269 -28.86 32.32 -15.72
N SER A 270 -28.82 31.59 -16.82
CA SER A 270 -27.62 30.97 -17.40
C SER A 270 -26.69 32.07 -17.90
N GLY A 271 -25.47 32.13 -17.38
CA GLY A 271 -24.41 32.96 -17.97
C GLY A 271 -23.24 33.19 -17.04
N TRP A 272 -22.21 32.32 -17.11
CA TRP A 272 -20.77 32.67 -17.01
C TRP A 272 -19.83 31.44 -16.99
N ILE A 273 -19.71 30.67 -18.08
CA ILE A 273 -18.74 29.54 -18.15
C ILE A 273 -17.88 29.57 -19.44
N TRP A 274 -17.70 30.74 -20.07
CA TRP A 274 -16.78 30.87 -21.23
C TRP A 274 -15.49 31.65 -20.92
N GLY A 275 -15.31 32.14 -19.69
CA GLY A 275 -14.15 32.97 -19.30
C GLY A 275 -12.91 32.21 -18.82
N LEU A 276 -13.05 30.97 -18.32
CA LEU A 276 -11.92 30.25 -17.71
C LEU A 276 -11.10 29.42 -18.70
N GLY A 277 -11.66 29.05 -19.85
CA GLY A 277 -10.94 28.27 -20.87
C GLY A 277 -9.81 29.05 -21.55
N ALA A 278 -9.96 30.36 -21.74
CA ALA A 278 -8.96 31.18 -22.43
C ALA A 278 -7.69 31.44 -21.59
N MET A 279 -7.81 31.54 -20.27
CA MET A 279 -6.68 31.83 -19.38
C MET A 279 -5.71 30.64 -19.26
N ILE A 280 -6.21 29.40 -19.32
CA ILE A 280 -5.37 28.20 -19.23
C ILE A 280 -4.46 28.05 -20.46
N VAL A 281 -4.98 28.34 -21.66
CA VAL A 281 -4.21 28.23 -22.91
C VAL A 281 -3.05 29.26 -22.95
N VAL A 282 -3.28 30.48 -22.45
CA VAL A 282 -2.25 31.52 -22.39
C VAL A 282 -1.14 31.16 -21.41
N LEU A 283 -1.48 30.62 -20.22
CA LEU A 283 -0.47 30.22 -19.23
C LEU A 283 0.40 29.05 -19.70
N VAL A 284 -0.18 28.08 -20.41
CA VAL A 284 0.60 26.96 -20.99
C VAL A 284 1.54 27.46 -22.09
N ALA A 285 1.07 28.37 -22.96
CA ALA A 285 1.90 28.94 -24.01
C ALA A 285 3.09 29.75 -23.45
N VAL A 286 2.86 30.56 -22.41
CA VAL A 286 3.95 31.31 -21.73
C VAL A 286 4.94 30.35 -21.07
N GLY A 287 4.47 29.29 -20.41
CA GLY A 287 5.33 28.27 -19.80
C GLY A 287 6.25 27.58 -20.82
N ILE A 288 5.72 27.24 -22.01
CA ILE A 288 6.51 26.62 -23.09
C ILE A 288 7.59 27.59 -23.60
N VAL A 289 7.26 28.87 -23.81
CA VAL A 289 8.22 29.88 -24.29
C VAL A 289 9.36 30.10 -23.28
N VAL A 290 9.04 30.16 -21.97
CA VAL A 290 10.05 30.29 -20.92
C VAL A 290 10.95 29.04 -20.86
N ALA A 291 10.39 27.84 -20.98
CA ALA A 291 11.17 26.60 -20.99
C ALA A 291 12.14 26.52 -22.19
N ILE A 292 11.72 27.00 -23.37
CA ILE A 292 12.58 27.05 -24.56
C ILE A 292 13.72 28.07 -24.37
N HIS A 293 13.45 29.23 -23.77
CA HIS A 293 14.49 30.23 -23.50
C HIS A 293 15.52 29.74 -22.47
N LEU A 294 15.08 29.10 -21.39
CA LEU A 294 15.98 28.55 -20.37
C LEU A 294 16.83 27.40 -20.90
N LYS A 295 16.30 26.58 -21.82
CA LYS A 295 17.08 25.50 -22.45
C LYS A 295 18.19 26.05 -23.36
N LYS A 296 18.02 27.25 -23.93
CA LYS A 296 19.00 27.85 -24.85
C LYS A 296 20.24 28.39 -24.12
N GLU A 297 20.10 28.88 -22.88
CA GLU A 297 21.26 29.34 -22.10
C GLU A 297 22.10 28.20 -21.54
N LYS A 298 21.48 27.05 -21.23
CA LYS A 298 22.21 25.93 -20.61
C LYS A 298 23.15 25.18 -21.57
N SER A 299 23.06 25.41 -22.88
CA SER A 299 23.93 24.76 -23.88
C SER A 299 25.33 25.38 -23.96
N SER A 300 25.62 26.49 -23.28
CA SER A 300 26.91 27.19 -23.43
C SER A 300 27.92 26.94 -22.30
N VAL A 301 27.58 26.17 -21.26
CA VAL A 301 28.41 26.09 -20.03
C VAL A 301 29.08 24.73 -19.80
N ASP A 302 28.68 23.65 -20.48
CA ASP A 302 29.24 22.31 -20.23
C ASP A 302 30.48 21.98 -21.09
N ARG A 303 31.49 22.86 -21.05
CA ARG A 303 32.85 22.56 -21.54
C ARG A 303 33.90 23.08 -20.56
N LEU A 304 33.78 22.69 -19.30
CA LEU A 304 34.82 22.85 -18.28
C LEU A 304 35.25 21.45 -17.82
N GLU A 305 36.43 21.05 -18.30
CA GLU A 305 37.16 19.86 -17.88
C GLU A 305 37.45 19.96 -16.38
N ALA A 306 36.83 19.09 -15.59
CA ALA A 306 37.20 18.90 -14.19
C ALA A 306 38.28 17.80 -14.12
N THR A 307 39.54 18.23 -14.16
CA THR A 307 40.69 17.43 -13.73
C THR A 307 40.64 17.34 -12.20
N TYR A 308 40.26 16.18 -11.65
CA TYR A 308 40.29 15.96 -10.20
C TYR A 308 41.59 15.25 -9.81
N SER A 309 42.47 15.97 -9.13
CA SER A 309 43.70 15.45 -8.56
C SER A 309 43.40 14.63 -7.30
N SER A 310 43.83 13.37 -7.31
CA SER A 310 43.92 12.50 -6.14
C SER A 310 45.00 13.04 -5.20
N SER A 311 44.63 13.44 -3.99
CA SER A 311 45.56 13.67 -2.89
C SER A 311 45.59 12.42 -2.01
N ILE A 312 46.67 11.67 -2.14
CA ILE A 312 47.17 10.73 -1.15
C ILE A 312 47.35 11.50 0.16
N GLY A 313 46.72 11.01 1.23
CA GLY A 313 46.99 11.42 2.61
C GLY A 313 47.75 10.30 3.27
N ASP A 314 49.02 10.59 3.56
CA ASP A 314 50.00 9.68 4.14
C ASP A 314 49.66 9.29 5.59
N GLU A 315 50.25 8.17 5.94
CA GLU A 315 50.26 7.47 7.22
C GLU A 315 50.77 8.36 8.35
N ASP A 316 50.08 8.37 9.50
CA ASP A 316 50.64 8.79 10.77
C ASP A 316 50.64 7.61 11.75
N ASP A 317 51.86 7.11 11.96
CA ASP A 317 52.31 6.22 13.02
C ASP A 317 51.88 6.73 14.41
N VAL A 318 51.33 5.84 15.23
CA VAL A 318 51.22 6.05 16.69
C VAL A 318 52.14 5.06 17.40
N PRO A 319 53.23 5.52 18.04
CA PRO A 319 54.10 4.67 18.84
C PRO A 319 53.64 4.62 20.31
N GLY A 320 53.61 3.40 20.85
CA GLY A 320 54.27 3.07 22.13
C GLY A 320 53.70 3.55 23.47
N LEU A 321 53.54 2.55 24.36
CA LEU A 321 54.00 2.53 25.76
C LEU A 321 53.35 3.50 26.76
N VAL A 322 52.52 2.96 27.68
CA VAL A 322 52.89 2.55 29.06
C VAL A 322 51.98 1.40 29.50
#